data_AF-A0A7K1J6V0-F1
#
_entry.id   AF-A0A7K1J6V0-F1
#
_cell.length_a   1.000
_cell.length_b   1.000
_cell.length_c   1.000
_cell.angle_alpha   90.00
_cell.angle_beta   90.00
_cell.angle_gamma   90.00
#
_symmetry.space_group_name_H-M   'P 1'
#
loop_
_entity.id
_entity.type
_entity.pdbx_description
1 polymer ?
#
loop_
_entity_poly.entity_id
_entity_poly.type
_entity_poly.pdbx_seq_one_letter_code
_entity_poly.pdbx_strand_id
1 'polypeptide(L)'
;MQIMLPITDSGEPDYGYMEQYVRQKFEAMLSEYRAYIEARIAELGEPIELPTLAEKKWNPFPIVGLFTLIVPGKGKGLNHLNKTDNGGVNYIGATNRNNGVLCRVKEDEYSRSMILDGNCIGFIKNGDGSAGFAIYKAERFISTSDVLYGYANWVNKYTGLFLLRRKT
;
A
#
# COMPACT_ATOMS: atom_id res chain seq x y z
N MET A 1 -19.24 2.51 -28.42
CA MET A 1 -19.62 3.60 -27.50
C MET A 1 -19.42 4.89 -28.26
N GLN A 2 -20.49 5.63 -28.59
CA GLN A 2 -20.39 6.91 -29.28
C GLN A 2 -20.35 8.04 -28.24
N ILE A 3 -19.38 8.93 -28.38
CA ILE A 3 -19.29 10.15 -27.58
C ILE A 3 -20.08 11.23 -28.33
N MET A 4 -21.11 11.78 -27.71
CA MET A 4 -21.85 12.91 -28.27
C MET A 4 -21.23 14.23 -27.82
N LEU A 5 -21.02 15.14 -28.75
CA LEU A 5 -20.46 16.46 -28.50
C LEU A 5 -21.54 17.53 -28.73
N PRO A 6 -21.47 18.66 -28.01
CA PRO A 6 -22.31 19.81 -28.31
C PRO A 6 -22.00 20.33 -29.72
N ILE A 7 -23.04 20.73 -30.44
CA ILE A 7 -22.98 21.29 -31.80
C ILE A 7 -23.62 22.66 -31.84
N THR A 8 -23.14 23.51 -32.74
CA THR A 8 -23.73 24.82 -33.04
C THR A 8 -25.00 24.67 -33.86
N ASP A 9 -25.73 25.77 -34.04
CA ASP A 9 -26.90 25.82 -34.95
C ASP A 9 -26.56 25.46 -36.41
N SER A 10 -25.27 25.53 -36.79
CA SER A 10 -24.78 25.10 -38.11
C SER A 10 -24.43 23.61 -38.19
N GLY A 11 -24.64 22.84 -37.11
CA GLY A 11 -24.35 21.41 -37.04
C GLY A 11 -22.88 21.04 -36.82
N GLU A 12 -22.01 22.03 -36.61
CA GLU A 12 -20.57 21.85 -36.36
C GLU A 12 -20.30 21.74 -34.86
N PRO A 13 -19.24 21.05 -34.40
CA PRO A 13 -18.91 20.97 -32.98
C PRO A 13 -18.72 22.36 -32.32
N ASP A 14 -19.37 22.57 -31.18
CA ASP A 14 -19.30 23.83 -30.44
C ASP A 14 -18.08 23.86 -29.50
N TYR A 15 -16.93 24.20 -30.07
CA TYR A 15 -15.67 24.30 -29.32
C TYR A 15 -15.69 25.41 -28.27
N GLY A 16 -16.41 26.51 -28.51
CA GLY A 16 -16.51 27.62 -27.56
C GLY A 16 -17.26 27.21 -26.29
N TYR A 17 -18.38 26.52 -26.45
CA TYR A 17 -19.11 25.94 -25.32
C TYR A 17 -18.29 24.88 -24.59
N MET A 18 -17.60 23.98 -25.31
CA MET A 18 -16.74 22.96 -24.68
C MET A 18 -15.62 23.59 -23.84
N GLU A 19 -14.95 24.63 -24.33
CA GLU A 19 -13.92 25.34 -23.58
C GLU A 19 -14.48 25.99 -22.31
N GLN A 20 -15.59 26.71 -22.42
CA GLN A 20 -16.25 27.35 -21.28
C GLN A 20 -16.70 26.32 -20.24
N TYR A 21 -17.29 25.22 -20.69
CA TYR A 21 -17.75 24.15 -19.81
C TYR A 21 -16.58 23.50 -19.06
N VAL A 22 -15.51 23.14 -19.77
CA VAL A 22 -14.30 22.58 -19.16
C VAL A 22 -13.71 23.56 -18.14
N ARG A 23 -13.60 24.83 -18.50
CA ARG A 23 -13.11 25.88 -17.61
C ARG A 23 -13.96 26.00 -16.35
N GLN A 24 -15.28 26.05 -16.48
CA GLN A 24 -16.20 26.12 -15.35
C GLN A 24 -16.04 24.90 -14.43
N LYS A 25 -15.90 23.69 -14.98
CA LYS A 25 -15.67 22.47 -14.19
C LYS A 25 -14.33 22.50 -13.46
N PHE A 26 -13.27 22.97 -14.10
CA PHE A 26 -11.97 23.16 -13.44
C PHE A 26 -12.05 24.18 -12.31
N GLU A 27 -12.69 25.33 -12.54
CA GLU A 27 -12.82 26.38 -11.52
C GLU A 27 -13.65 25.90 -10.32
N ALA A 28 -14.74 25.17 -10.56
CA ALA A 28 -15.52 24.54 -9.49
C ALA A 28 -14.70 23.55 -8.68
N MET A 29 -13.99 22.62 -9.34
CA MET A 29 -13.14 21.63 -8.68
C MET A 29 -11.98 22.28 -7.90
N LEU A 30 -11.36 23.34 -8.45
CA LEU A 30 -10.32 24.11 -7.76
C LEU A 30 -10.88 24.82 -6.53
N SER A 31 -12.09 25.37 -6.60
CA SER A 31 -12.75 26.01 -5.46
C SER A 31 -13.02 25.01 -4.33
N GLU A 32 -13.50 23.81 -4.67
CA GLU A 32 -13.70 22.73 -3.69
C GLU A 32 -12.37 22.31 -3.02
N TYR A 33 -11.31 22.10 -3.81
CA TYR A 33 -10.01 21.73 -3.26
C TYR A 33 -9.40 22.83 -2.39
N ARG A 34 -9.54 24.11 -2.78
CA ARG A 34 -9.07 25.24 -1.96
C ARG A 34 -9.79 25.28 -0.63
N ALA A 35 -11.12 25.21 -0.63
CA ALA A 35 -11.91 25.22 0.59
C ALA A 35 -11.52 24.05 1.51
N TYR A 36 -11.32 22.85 0.96
CA TYR A 36 -10.85 21.69 1.71
C TYR A 36 -9.45 21.90 2.32
N ILE A 37 -8.49 22.41 1.54
CA ILE A 37 -7.13 22.67 2.01
C ILE A 37 -7.12 23.76 3.08
N GLU A 38 -7.86 24.84 2.89
CA GLU A 38 -8.00 25.93 3.86
C GLU A 38 -8.56 25.42 5.18
N ALA A 39 -9.64 24.63 5.16
CA ALA A 39 -10.19 23.99 6.35
C ALA A 39 -9.15 23.09 7.03
N ARG A 40 -8.41 22.30 6.25
CA ARG A 40 -7.39 21.40 6.79
C ARG A 40 -6.18 22.13 7.39
N ILE A 41 -5.77 23.24 6.80
CA ILE A 41 -4.71 24.11 7.35
C ILE A 41 -5.20 24.75 8.65
N ALA A 42 -6.45 25.23 8.69
CA ALA A 42 -7.03 25.81 9.90
C ALA A 42 -7.10 24.80 11.06
N GLU A 43 -7.40 23.52 10.78
CA GLU A 43 -7.36 22.42 11.77
C GLU A 43 -5.94 22.14 12.31
N LEU A 44 -4.90 22.35 11.50
CA LEU A 44 -3.51 22.11 11.89
C LEU A 44 -2.96 23.23 12.79
N GLY A 45 -3.62 24.39 12.82
CA GLY A 45 -3.27 25.53 13.67
C GLY A 45 -2.11 26.37 13.11
N GLU A 46 -1.37 27.01 14.01
CA GLU A 46 -0.26 27.89 13.64
C GLU A 46 0.91 27.14 12.99
N PRO A 47 1.52 27.69 11.93
CA PRO A 47 2.72 27.12 11.33
C PRO A 47 3.84 26.99 12.37
N ILE A 48 4.33 25.77 12.55
CA ILE A 48 5.49 25.50 13.39
C ILE A 48 6.70 25.38 12.46
N GLU A 49 7.73 26.21 12.68
CA GLU A 49 9.03 25.99 12.04
C GLU A 49 9.62 24.67 12.53
N LEU A 50 9.64 23.67 11.65
CA LEU A 50 10.29 22.41 11.93
C LEU A 50 11.77 22.54 11.63
N PRO A 51 12.65 22.28 12.60
CA PRO A 51 14.09 22.27 12.32
C PRO A 51 14.39 21.16 11.31
N THR A 52 15.33 21.46 10.44
CA THR A 52 15.75 20.61 9.33
C THR A 52 16.28 19.27 9.85
N LEU A 53 16.32 18.25 8.97
CA LEU A 53 16.87 16.94 9.36
C LEU A 53 18.35 17.00 9.78
N ALA A 54 19.09 18.02 9.33
CA ALA A 54 20.49 18.26 9.70
C ALA A 54 20.64 18.81 11.12
N GLU A 55 19.64 19.52 11.63
CA GLU A 55 19.61 20.09 12.99
C GLU A 55 19.11 19.07 14.03
N LYS A 56 18.58 17.93 13.59
CA LYS A 56 18.12 16.86 14.47
C LYS A 56 19.29 15.96 14.87
N LYS A 57 19.35 15.60 16.16
CA LYS A 57 20.23 14.55 16.66
C LYS A 57 19.66 13.18 16.32
N TRP A 58 20.30 12.46 15.41
CA TRP A 58 19.97 11.09 15.06
C TRP A 58 20.55 10.11 16.08
N ASN A 59 19.72 9.21 16.59
CA ASN A 59 20.17 8.14 17.49
C ASN A 59 19.73 6.79 16.95
N PRO A 60 20.56 5.74 17.08
CA PRO A 60 20.15 4.39 16.73
C PRO A 60 19.06 3.92 17.69
N PHE A 61 18.08 3.20 17.16
CA PHE A 61 17.05 2.55 17.95
C PHE A 61 16.77 1.16 17.37
N PRO A 62 16.33 0.20 18.19
CA PRO A 62 16.06 -1.15 17.72
C PRO A 62 14.81 -1.17 16.83
N ILE A 63 14.90 -1.85 15.68
CA ILE A 63 13.77 -1.97 14.74
C ILE A 63 12.53 -2.59 15.38
N VAL A 64 12.73 -3.51 16.34
CA VAL A 64 11.63 -4.14 17.09
C VAL A 64 10.79 -3.11 17.86
N GLY A 65 11.37 -1.98 18.26
CA GLY A 65 10.65 -0.90 18.93
C GLY A 65 9.67 -0.13 18.04
N LEU A 66 9.72 -0.31 16.72
CA LEU A 66 8.75 0.28 15.79
C LEU A 66 7.45 -0.52 15.70
N PHE A 67 7.45 -1.78 16.11
CA PHE A 67 6.32 -2.69 15.91
C PHE A 67 5.69 -3.04 17.24
N THR A 68 4.36 -3.01 17.30
CA THR A 68 3.59 -3.42 18.48
C THR A 68 3.54 -4.94 18.61
N LEU A 69 3.62 -5.65 17.48
CA LEU A 69 3.60 -7.11 17.43
C LEU A 69 4.51 -7.61 16.31
N ILE A 70 5.31 -8.63 16.59
CA ILE A 70 6.11 -9.36 15.60
C ILE A 70 5.78 -10.84 15.71
N VAL A 71 5.34 -11.45 14.61
CA VAL A 71 4.97 -12.87 14.56
C VAL A 71 5.62 -13.59 13.37
N PRO A 72 6.02 -14.85 13.50
CA PRO A 72 6.48 -15.64 12.36
C PRO A 72 5.31 -16.09 11.48
N GLY A 73 5.61 -16.37 10.21
CA GLY A 73 4.72 -17.16 9.35
C GLY A 73 4.39 -18.52 9.97
N LYS A 74 3.14 -18.98 9.80
CA LYS A 74 2.62 -20.21 10.42
C LYS A 74 2.82 -21.47 9.55
N GLY A 75 3.12 -21.30 8.27
CA GLY A 75 3.23 -22.38 7.30
C GLY A 75 4.53 -23.17 7.43
N LYS A 76 4.42 -24.50 7.48
CA LYS A 76 5.55 -25.45 7.47
C LYS A 76 5.82 -25.98 6.06
N GLY A 77 5.78 -25.09 5.06
CA GLY A 77 5.88 -25.43 3.65
C GLY A 77 4.54 -25.71 2.97
N LEU A 78 4.61 -25.96 1.66
CA LEU A 78 3.45 -26.11 0.77
C LEU A 78 2.89 -27.53 0.70
N ASN A 79 3.55 -28.53 1.29
CA ASN A 79 3.25 -29.95 1.07
C ASN A 79 1.83 -30.37 1.48
N HIS A 80 1.23 -29.66 2.44
CA HIS A 80 -0.11 -29.94 2.96
C HIS A 80 -1.14 -28.89 2.52
N LEU A 81 -0.79 -28.02 1.58
CA LEU A 81 -1.62 -26.92 1.13
C LEU A 81 -2.09 -27.15 -0.31
N ASN A 82 -3.39 -27.00 -0.51
CA ASN A 82 -4.01 -27.15 -1.82
C ASN A 82 -3.80 -25.88 -2.66
N LYS A 83 -2.94 -25.96 -3.67
CA LYS A 83 -2.71 -24.84 -4.61
C LYS A 83 -3.94 -24.63 -5.48
N THR A 84 -4.18 -23.38 -5.88
CA THR A 84 -5.27 -23.04 -6.80
C THR A 84 -4.89 -21.84 -7.66
N ASP A 85 -5.33 -21.85 -8.92
CA ASP A 85 -5.16 -20.72 -9.85
C ASP A 85 -6.38 -19.80 -9.86
N ASN A 86 -7.53 -20.29 -9.40
CA ASN A 86 -8.81 -19.59 -9.39
C ASN A 86 -9.15 -19.11 -7.97
N GLY A 87 -8.73 -17.88 -7.65
CA GLY A 87 -8.95 -17.27 -6.34
C GLY A 87 -7.99 -17.79 -5.26
N GLY A 88 -8.41 -17.74 -4.00
CA GLY A 88 -7.63 -18.20 -2.84
C GLY A 88 -6.78 -17.13 -2.15
N VAL A 89 -6.01 -17.57 -1.17
CA VAL A 89 -5.17 -16.73 -0.30
C VAL A 89 -3.72 -16.82 -0.76
N ASN A 90 -3.02 -15.68 -0.79
CA ASN A 90 -1.61 -15.64 -1.19
C ASN A 90 -0.75 -16.43 -0.19
N TYR A 91 0.11 -17.30 -0.71
CA TYR A 91 1.16 -17.96 0.06
C TYR A 91 2.49 -17.24 -0.11
N ILE A 92 3.02 -16.73 0.99
CA ILE A 92 4.22 -15.91 1.04
C ILE A 92 5.43 -16.78 1.41
N GLY A 93 6.42 -16.79 0.52
CA GLY A 93 7.71 -17.43 0.72
C GLY A 93 8.82 -16.45 1.10
N ALA A 94 9.99 -16.98 1.41
CA ALA A 94 11.20 -16.21 1.64
C ALA A 94 11.84 -15.73 0.33
N THR A 95 11.12 -14.92 -0.46
CA THR A 95 11.61 -14.34 -1.72
C THR A 95 11.31 -12.86 -1.81
N ASN A 96 12.22 -12.08 -2.38
CA ASN A 96 12.01 -10.66 -2.68
C ASN A 96 11.21 -10.42 -3.99
N ARG A 97 10.88 -11.48 -4.73
CA ARG A 97 10.12 -11.40 -5.98
C ARG A 97 8.62 -11.35 -5.70
N ASN A 98 7.87 -10.71 -6.59
CA ASN A 98 6.41 -10.70 -6.57
C ASN A 98 5.80 -10.37 -5.18
N ASN A 99 6.42 -9.45 -4.45
CA ASN A 99 6.01 -9.10 -3.08
C ASN A 99 5.88 -10.32 -2.15
N GLY A 100 6.80 -11.29 -2.30
CA GLY A 100 6.88 -12.54 -1.55
C GLY A 100 5.91 -13.64 -1.98
N VAL A 101 4.99 -13.39 -2.90
CA VAL A 101 3.94 -14.35 -3.28
C VAL A 101 4.52 -15.43 -4.19
N LEU A 102 4.50 -16.69 -3.73
CA LEU A 102 4.92 -17.87 -4.50
C LEU A 102 3.76 -18.48 -5.30
N CYS A 103 2.59 -18.61 -4.67
CA CYS A 103 1.39 -19.16 -5.27
C CYS A 103 0.16 -18.75 -4.47
N ARG A 104 -1.04 -19.15 -4.94
CA ARG A 104 -2.27 -19.06 -4.16
C ARG A 104 -2.68 -20.43 -3.64
N VAL A 105 -3.28 -20.42 -2.45
CA VAL A 105 -3.72 -21.61 -1.74
C VAL A 105 -5.22 -21.48 -1.49
N LYS A 106 -5.94 -22.58 -1.68
CA LYS A 106 -7.38 -22.65 -1.40
C LYS A 106 -7.60 -22.47 0.10
N GLU A 107 -8.57 -21.64 0.48
CA GLU A 107 -9.00 -21.54 1.87
C GLU A 107 -9.91 -22.74 2.22
N ASP A 108 -9.39 -23.62 3.07
CA ASP A 108 -10.01 -24.81 3.62
C ASP A 108 -9.81 -24.86 5.14
N GLU A 109 -10.35 -25.88 5.82
CA GLU A 109 -10.27 -26.01 7.27
C GLU A 109 -8.82 -26.02 7.80
N TYR A 110 -7.90 -26.60 7.03
CA TYR A 110 -6.49 -26.69 7.41
C TYR A 110 -5.77 -25.34 7.27
N SER A 111 -5.90 -24.71 6.10
CA SER A 111 -5.23 -23.46 5.76
C SER A 111 -5.77 -22.25 6.51
N ARG A 112 -7.05 -22.25 6.91
CA ARG A 112 -7.70 -21.11 7.61
C ARG A 112 -7.00 -20.74 8.92
N SER A 113 -6.53 -21.72 9.68
CA SER A 113 -5.78 -21.51 10.93
C SER A 113 -4.42 -20.81 10.73
N MET A 114 -3.87 -20.92 9.52
CA MET A 114 -2.57 -20.39 9.13
C MET A 114 -2.63 -18.98 8.54
N ILE A 115 -3.84 -18.45 8.33
CA ILE A 115 -4.02 -17.11 7.80
C ILE A 115 -3.52 -16.09 8.82
N LEU A 116 -2.80 -15.11 8.29
CA LEU A 116 -2.32 -13.91 8.96
C LEU A 116 -3.06 -12.70 8.37
N ASP A 117 -3.27 -11.71 9.22
CA ASP A 117 -3.88 -10.46 8.81
C ASP A 117 -2.91 -9.62 7.99
N GLY A 118 -3.45 -8.82 7.08
CA GLY A 118 -2.68 -7.88 6.29
C GLY A 118 -2.27 -6.64 7.07
N ASN A 119 -1.90 -5.61 6.33
CA ASN A 119 -1.37 -4.34 6.83
C ASN A 119 -0.13 -4.49 7.73
N CYS A 120 0.85 -5.25 7.25
CA CYS A 120 2.09 -5.54 7.98
C CYS A 120 3.33 -5.53 7.08
N ILE A 121 4.49 -5.40 7.72
CA ILE A 121 5.80 -5.50 7.04
C ILE A 121 6.39 -6.89 7.30
N GLY A 122 6.63 -7.65 6.24
CA GLY A 122 7.31 -8.94 6.28
C GLY A 122 8.82 -8.78 6.13
N PHE A 123 9.61 -9.37 7.03
CA PHE A 123 11.06 -9.41 7.04
C PHE A 123 11.53 -10.81 6.72
N ILE A 124 12.24 -10.97 5.60
CA ILE A 124 12.72 -12.28 5.13
C ILE A 124 13.98 -12.64 5.92
N LYS A 125 13.88 -13.67 6.78
CA LYS A 125 15.03 -14.15 7.56
C LYS A 125 15.92 -15.11 6.77
N ASN A 126 15.31 -16.06 6.07
CA ASN A 126 16.01 -17.20 5.48
C ASN A 126 15.55 -17.41 4.03
N GLY A 127 16.12 -16.64 3.11
CA GLY A 127 15.86 -16.79 1.67
C GLY A 127 17.15 -16.68 0.88
N ASP A 128 17.34 -17.59 -0.08
CA ASP A 128 18.50 -17.56 -0.97
C ASP A 128 18.48 -16.27 -1.80
N GLY A 129 19.48 -15.41 -1.60
CA GLY A 129 19.55 -14.05 -2.15
C GLY A 129 18.46 -13.07 -1.70
N SER A 130 17.58 -13.47 -0.77
CA SER A 130 16.43 -12.67 -0.32
C SER A 130 16.46 -12.34 1.18
N ALA A 131 17.38 -12.91 1.95
CA ALA A 131 17.56 -12.57 3.35
C ALA A 131 17.85 -11.06 3.54
N GLY A 132 17.20 -10.44 4.52
CA GLY A 132 17.32 -9.00 4.80
C GLY A 132 16.44 -8.10 3.92
N PHE A 133 15.71 -8.66 2.96
CA PHE A 133 14.67 -7.90 2.26
C PHE A 133 13.39 -7.83 3.09
N ALA A 134 12.61 -6.77 2.83
CA ALA A 134 11.30 -6.59 3.43
C ALA A 134 10.22 -6.45 2.34
N ILE A 135 9.01 -6.86 2.68
CA ILE A 135 7.82 -6.86 1.82
C ILE A 135 6.63 -6.27 2.58
N TYR A 136 5.65 -5.72 1.88
CA TYR A 136 4.44 -5.17 2.52
C TYR A 136 3.23 -5.97 2.07
N LYS A 137 2.46 -6.46 3.04
CA LYS A 137 1.25 -7.22 2.79
C LYS A 137 0.05 -6.37 3.19
N ALA A 138 -0.78 -6.00 2.22
CA ALA A 138 -2.01 -5.25 2.48
C ALA A 138 -3.18 -6.20 2.75
N GLU A 139 -3.22 -7.29 2.00
CA GLU A 139 -4.23 -8.35 2.06
C GLU A 139 -3.90 -9.41 3.11
N ARG A 140 -4.88 -10.25 3.47
CA ARG A 140 -4.67 -11.45 4.28
C ARG A 140 -3.85 -12.48 3.50
N PHE A 141 -2.99 -13.23 4.19
CA PHE A 141 -2.08 -14.16 3.54
C PHE A 141 -1.72 -15.35 4.44
N ILE A 142 -1.12 -16.39 3.87
CA ILE A 142 -0.45 -17.48 4.59
C ILE A 142 1.04 -17.34 4.31
N SER A 143 1.91 -17.68 5.25
CA SER A 143 3.35 -17.56 5.01
C SER A 143 4.17 -18.68 5.64
N THR A 144 5.28 -19.02 4.98
CA THR A 144 6.34 -19.84 5.58
C THR A 144 6.88 -19.22 6.87
N SER A 145 7.34 -20.05 7.79
CA SER A 145 8.05 -19.62 8.99
C SER A 145 9.34 -18.83 8.72
N ASP A 146 9.83 -18.76 7.48
CA ASP A 146 11.03 -18.01 7.06
C ASP A 146 10.83 -16.51 6.83
N VAL A 147 9.64 -15.99 7.14
CA VAL A 147 9.33 -14.56 7.13
C VAL A 147 8.71 -14.16 8.47
N LEU A 148 9.19 -13.05 9.04
CA LEU A 148 8.63 -12.43 10.25
C LEU A 148 7.76 -11.24 9.88
N TYR A 149 6.63 -11.04 10.55
CA TYR A 149 5.68 -9.99 10.22
C TYR A 149 5.54 -9.01 11.38
N GLY A 150 5.89 -7.75 11.14
CA GLY A 150 5.73 -6.64 12.07
C GLY A 150 4.44 -5.88 11.80
N TYR A 151 3.63 -5.73 12.85
CA TYR A 151 2.40 -4.94 12.88
C TYR A 151 2.62 -3.68 13.74
N ALA A 152 2.06 -2.56 13.29
CA ALA A 152 2.07 -1.32 14.06
C ALA A 152 0.94 -0.40 13.61
N ASN A 153 0.47 0.47 14.49
CA ASN A 153 -0.62 1.42 14.19
C ASN A 153 -0.27 2.43 13.10
N TRP A 154 1.02 2.74 12.92
CA TRP A 154 1.49 3.65 11.89
C TRP A 154 1.65 2.98 10.51
N VAL A 155 1.63 1.64 10.44
CA VAL A 155 1.74 0.90 9.18
C VAL A 155 0.42 1.01 8.42
N ASN A 156 0.52 1.49 7.19
CA ASN A 156 -0.54 1.51 6.18
C ASN A 156 0.09 1.38 4.78
N LYS A 157 -0.74 1.37 3.74
CA LYS A 157 -0.28 1.26 2.36
C LYS A 157 0.82 2.27 2.00
N TYR A 158 0.72 3.51 2.48
CA TYR A 158 1.65 4.57 2.14
C TYR A 158 2.94 4.49 2.95
N THR A 159 2.84 4.31 4.27
CA THR A 159 4.02 4.22 5.15
C THR A 159 4.80 2.93 4.91
N GLY A 160 4.11 1.82 4.66
CA GLY A 160 4.72 0.54 4.27
C GLY A 160 5.48 0.65 2.94
N LEU A 161 4.85 1.18 1.90
CA LEU A 161 5.52 1.37 0.61
C LEU A 161 6.70 2.36 0.69
N PHE A 162 6.57 3.43 1.49
CA PHE A 162 7.65 4.38 1.71
C PHE A 162 8.89 3.72 2.30
N LEU A 163 8.73 2.89 3.34
CA LEU A 163 9.85 2.19 3.97
C LEU A 163 10.51 1.15 3.07
N LEU A 164 9.74 0.53 2.18
CA LEU A 164 10.23 -0.51 1.29
C LEU A 164 10.82 0.01 -0.01
N ARG A 165 10.50 1.26 -0.39
CA ARG A 165 10.99 1.86 -1.62
C ARG A 165 12.49 2.09 -1.51
N ARG A 166 13.28 1.23 -2.16
CA ARG A 166 14.70 1.48 -2.39
C ARG A 166 14.86 2.68 -3.32
N LYS A 167 15.81 3.56 -2.99
CA LYS A 167 16.47 4.40 -3.99
C LYS A 167 17.24 3.45 -4.91
N THR A 168 16.73 3.23 -6.12
CA THR A 168 17.57 2.91 -7.28
C THR A 168 18.36 4.15 -7.66
#